data_AF-A0A9W8EI71-F1
#
_entry.id   AF-A0A9W8EI71-F1
#
_cell.length_a   1.000
_cell.length_b   1.000
_cell.length_c   1.000
_cell.angle_alpha   90.00
_cell.angle_beta   90.00
_cell.angle_gamma   90.00
#
_symmetry.space_group_name_H-M   'P 1'
#
loop_
_entity.id
_entity.type
_entity.pdbx_description
1 polymer ?
#
loop_
_entity_poly.entity_id
_entity_poly.type
_entity_poly.pdbx_seq_one_letter_code
_entity_poly.pdbx_strand_id
1 'polypeptide(L)'
;MTSLLAANYQHLVELPAAQSLCKLAGLPMLAPYWPALVALAGLCQLLRLSSNALSSLVFGAKFDSLTARQKYDWGIRVVSQIHAITVVLLAIPIFFKQELLNDKLYGFDNYASWVYAIKPSLQYYGASFIMFEVSTIFLNNSWWMDKLGMTGSRLQLYNAIALLSTYFVVRLVFGPYMSYRLFEDLKAHGTNTSVAVYYFYRIANHSIILLSYYWFYLMVSAVRKRFAPSKGVKEEKTE
;
A
#
# COMPACT_ATOMS: atom_id res chain seq x y z
N MET A 1 31.88 7.70 -5.08
CA MET A 1 30.57 7.66 -5.79
C MET A 1 29.43 8.25 -4.95
N THR A 2 29.39 7.98 -3.65
CA THR A 2 28.40 8.54 -2.70
C THR A 2 28.49 10.06 -2.50
N SER A 3 29.68 10.66 -2.54
CA SER A 3 29.86 12.12 -2.37
C SER A 3 29.33 12.96 -3.54
N LEU A 4 29.53 12.50 -4.78
CA LEU A 4 29.08 13.20 -5.99
C LEU A 4 27.54 13.15 -6.11
N LEU A 5 26.93 12.00 -5.82
CA LEU A 5 25.48 11.85 -5.82
C LEU A 5 24.83 12.76 -4.77
N ALA A 6 25.40 12.82 -3.57
CA ALA A 6 24.93 13.71 -2.51
C ALA A 6 25.07 15.19 -2.90
N ALA A 7 26.19 15.57 -3.52
CA ALA A 7 26.41 16.94 -4.01
C ALA A 7 25.39 17.32 -5.12
N ASN A 8 25.15 16.42 -6.07
CA ASN A 8 24.17 16.64 -7.14
C ASN A 8 22.74 16.73 -6.58
N TYR A 9 22.40 15.90 -5.59
CA TYR A 9 21.10 15.96 -4.93
C TYR A 9 20.91 17.30 -4.20
N GLN A 10 21.92 17.77 -3.46
CA GLN A 10 21.86 19.06 -2.78
C GLN A 10 21.70 20.22 -3.76
N HIS A 11 22.45 20.20 -4.87
CA HIS A 11 22.29 21.22 -5.92
C HIS A 11 20.85 21.28 -6.47
N LEU A 12 20.18 20.14 -6.63
CA LEU A 12 18.76 20.10 -7.03
C LEU A 12 17.82 20.66 -5.96
N VAL A 13 18.07 20.37 -4.68
CA VAL A 13 17.30 20.91 -3.55
C VAL A 13 17.43 22.44 -3.46
N GLU A 14 18.60 22.97 -3.77
CA GLU A 14 18.91 24.40 -3.68
C GLU A 14 18.42 25.22 -4.88
N LEU A 15 17.82 24.60 -5.90
CA LEU A 15 17.33 25.31 -7.08
C LEU A 15 16.34 26.45 -6.70
N PRO A 16 16.67 27.72 -6.99
CA PRO A 16 15.87 28.87 -6.54
C PRO A 16 14.42 28.85 -7.03
N ALA A 17 14.21 28.35 -8.26
CA ALA A 17 12.89 28.19 -8.84
C ALA A 17 12.04 27.16 -8.08
N ALA A 18 12.62 26.02 -7.70
CA ALA A 18 11.92 24.98 -6.96
C ALA A 18 11.55 25.44 -5.54
N GLN A 19 12.45 26.14 -4.86
CA GLN A 19 12.17 26.71 -3.53
C GLN A 19 11.07 27.77 -3.59
N SER A 20 11.12 28.64 -4.59
CA SER A 20 10.11 29.69 -4.79
C SER A 20 8.73 29.09 -5.07
N LEU A 21 8.67 28.05 -5.91
CA LEU A 21 7.42 27.35 -6.24
C LEU A 21 6.84 26.60 -5.02
N CYS A 22 7.68 25.94 -4.22
CA CYS A 22 7.24 25.29 -2.98
C CYS A 22 6.71 26.30 -1.95
N LYS A 23 7.34 27.48 -1.84
CA LYS A 23 6.86 28.56 -0.98
C LYS A 23 5.54 29.15 -1.48
N LEU A 24 5.42 29.39 -2.78
CA LEU A 24 4.19 29.90 -3.42
C LEU A 24 3.02 28.93 -3.23
N ALA A 25 3.29 27.62 -3.33
CA ALA A 25 2.31 26.56 -3.09
C ALA A 25 1.94 26.38 -1.61
N GLY A 26 2.55 27.13 -0.68
CA GLY A 26 2.34 26.96 0.76
C GLY A 26 2.93 25.66 1.32
N LEU A 27 3.87 25.02 0.61
CA LEU A 27 4.47 23.73 0.94
C LEU A 27 5.99 23.85 1.16
N PRO A 28 6.47 24.67 2.11
CA PRO A 28 7.91 24.92 2.31
C PRO A 28 8.69 23.66 2.71
N MET A 29 8.02 22.69 3.36
CA MET A 29 8.62 21.41 3.76
C MET A 29 8.81 20.44 2.58
N LEU A 30 8.22 20.72 1.41
CA LEU A 30 8.37 19.90 0.21
C LEU A 30 9.70 20.16 -0.52
N ALA A 31 10.25 21.37 -0.37
CA ALA A 31 11.48 21.79 -1.03
C ALA A 31 12.68 20.83 -0.85
N PRO A 32 12.97 20.28 0.34
CA PRO A 32 14.07 19.31 0.48
C PRO A 32 13.81 17.94 -0.17
N TYR A 33 12.55 17.61 -0.48
CA TYR A 33 12.15 16.28 -0.95
C TYR A 33 11.65 16.24 -2.40
N TRP A 34 11.50 17.39 -3.06
CA TRP A 34 11.00 17.45 -4.44
C TRP A 34 11.82 16.62 -5.44
N PRO A 35 13.18 16.56 -5.39
CA PRO A 35 13.94 15.76 -6.34
C PRO A 35 13.69 14.27 -6.13
N ALA A 36 13.60 13.83 -4.87
CA ALA A 36 13.28 12.45 -4.52
C ALA A 36 11.87 12.06 -5.00
N LEU A 37 10.89 12.96 -4.89
CA LEU A 37 9.53 12.73 -5.37
C LEU A 37 9.46 12.57 -6.90
N VAL A 38 10.14 13.45 -7.64
CA VAL A 38 10.19 13.36 -9.11
C VAL A 38 10.94 12.11 -9.56
N ALA A 39 12.06 11.79 -8.91
CA ALA A 39 12.81 10.57 -9.18
C ALA A 39 11.98 9.31 -8.91
N LEU A 40 11.22 9.28 -7.81
CA LEU A 40 10.33 8.17 -7.48
C LEU A 40 9.18 8.04 -8.50
N ALA A 41 8.57 9.15 -8.92
CA ALA A 41 7.55 9.15 -9.96
C ALA A 41 8.10 8.63 -11.29
N GLY A 42 9.30 9.06 -11.67
CA GLY A 42 10.01 8.55 -12.86
C GLY A 42 10.31 7.06 -12.75
N LEU A 43 10.82 6.60 -11.60
CA LEU A 43 11.08 5.18 -11.34
C LEU A 43 9.80 4.34 -11.45
N CYS A 44 8.69 4.76 -10.85
CA CYS A 44 7.40 4.09 -10.97
C CYS A 44 6.96 3.98 -12.44
N GLN A 45 7.13 5.06 -13.23
CA GLN A 45 6.78 5.04 -14.64
C GLN A 45 7.68 4.10 -15.46
N LEU A 46 8.98 4.07 -15.18
CA LEU A 46 9.93 3.16 -15.81
C LEU A 46 9.64 1.70 -15.46
N LEU A 47 9.35 1.41 -14.18
CA LEU A 47 8.93 0.08 -13.74
C LEU A 47 7.66 -0.37 -14.45
N ARG A 48 6.67 0.52 -14.60
CA ARG A 48 5.45 0.22 -15.35
C ARG A 48 5.74 -0.11 -16.82
N LEU A 49 6.54 0.70 -17.51
CA LEU A 49 6.87 0.50 -18.92
C LEU A 49 7.68 -0.78 -19.15
N SER A 50 8.72 -0.99 -18.33
CA SER A 50 9.55 -2.21 -18.38
C SER A 50 8.76 -3.47 -18.03
N SER A 51 7.78 -3.37 -17.13
CA SER A 51 6.92 -4.51 -16.76
C SER A 51 6.14 -5.07 -17.94
N ASN A 52 5.71 -4.23 -18.90
CA ASN A 52 4.99 -4.70 -20.08
C ASN A 52 5.90 -5.50 -21.01
N ALA A 53 7.13 -5.02 -21.23
CA ALA A 53 8.12 -5.74 -22.04
C ALA A 53 8.49 -7.08 -21.38
N LEU A 54 8.75 -7.08 -20.07
CA LEU A 54 9.07 -8.30 -19.33
C LEU A 54 7.88 -9.28 -19.29
N SER A 55 6.66 -8.79 -19.12
CA SER A 55 5.46 -9.64 -19.07
C SER A 55 5.14 -10.25 -20.42
N SER A 56 5.38 -9.54 -21.53
CA SER A 56 5.31 -10.10 -22.88
C SER A 56 6.36 -11.21 -23.07
N LEU A 57 7.59 -11.02 -22.57
CA LEU A 57 8.63 -12.06 -22.62
C LEU A 57 8.28 -13.31 -21.80
N VAL A 58 7.76 -13.13 -20.58
CA VAL A 58 7.51 -14.24 -19.62
C VAL A 58 6.20 -14.97 -19.90
N PHE A 59 5.13 -14.24 -20.19
CA PHE A 59 3.78 -14.81 -20.35
C PHE A 59 3.33 -14.92 -21.80
N GLY A 60 4.10 -14.37 -22.75
CA GLY A 60 3.91 -14.49 -24.19
C GLY A 60 2.48 -14.15 -24.63
N ALA A 61 1.92 -15.05 -25.46
CA ALA A 61 0.61 -14.90 -26.07
C ALA A 61 -0.52 -14.60 -25.06
N LYS A 62 -0.44 -15.10 -23.82
CA LYS A 62 -1.46 -14.82 -22.80
C LYS A 62 -1.48 -13.35 -22.41
N PHE A 63 -0.32 -12.73 -22.21
CA PHE A 63 -0.23 -11.30 -21.92
C PHE A 63 -0.50 -10.47 -23.17
N ASP A 64 -0.03 -10.90 -24.34
CA ASP A 64 -0.18 -10.15 -25.57
C ASP A 64 -1.65 -10.05 -26.03
N SER A 65 -2.46 -11.06 -25.71
CA SER A 65 -3.92 -11.06 -25.93
C SER A 65 -4.70 -10.06 -25.06
N LEU A 66 -4.09 -9.48 -24.02
CA LEU A 66 -4.76 -8.53 -23.15
C LEU A 66 -5.03 -7.20 -23.87
N THR A 67 -6.13 -6.55 -23.53
CA THR A 67 -6.46 -5.23 -24.07
C THR A 67 -5.46 -4.16 -23.59
N ALA A 68 -5.34 -3.04 -24.31
CA ALA A 68 -4.45 -1.95 -23.92
C ALA A 68 -4.70 -1.45 -22.48
N ARG A 69 -5.98 -1.40 -22.07
CA ARG A 69 -6.36 -1.06 -20.69
C ARG A 69 -5.90 -2.12 -19.70
N GLN A 70 -6.06 -3.40 -20.01
CA GLN A 70 -5.61 -4.49 -19.14
C GLN A 70 -4.09 -4.54 -19.01
N LYS A 71 -3.35 -4.26 -20.08
CA LYS A 71 -1.88 -4.12 -20.03
C LYS A 71 -1.47 -2.91 -19.18
N TYR A 72 -2.21 -1.82 -19.25
CA TYR A 72 -1.99 -0.66 -18.38
C TYR A 72 -2.24 -0.99 -16.90
N ASP A 73 -3.38 -1.60 -16.59
CA ASP A 73 -3.73 -2.04 -15.23
C ASP A 73 -2.73 -3.08 -14.70
N TRP A 74 -2.23 -3.96 -15.56
CA TRP A 74 -1.20 -4.93 -15.23
C TRP A 74 0.08 -4.23 -14.75
N GLY A 75 0.57 -3.25 -15.51
CA GLY A 75 1.77 -2.50 -15.14
C GLY A 75 1.58 -1.72 -13.83
N ILE A 76 0.40 -1.14 -13.61
CA ILE A 76 0.07 -0.50 -12.31
C ILE A 76 0.20 -1.50 -11.16
N ARG A 77 -0.31 -2.72 -11.34
CA ARG A 77 -0.21 -3.76 -10.31
C ARG A 77 1.21 -4.22 -10.07
N VAL A 78 2.08 -4.23 -11.07
CA VAL A 78 3.51 -4.55 -10.87
C VAL A 78 4.16 -3.49 -9.99
N VAL A 79 3.94 -2.21 -10.28
CA VAL A 79 4.44 -1.11 -9.46
C VAL A 79 3.88 -1.18 -8.04
N SER A 80 2.57 -1.40 -7.90
CA SER A 80 1.90 -1.57 -6.60
C SER A 80 2.47 -2.77 -5.81
N GLN A 81 2.81 -3.87 -6.48
CA GLN A 81 3.39 -5.05 -5.84
C GLN A 81 4.78 -4.77 -5.28
N ILE A 82 5.64 -4.16 -6.09
CA ILE A 82 7.00 -3.77 -5.68
C ILE A 82 6.91 -2.79 -4.51
N HIS A 83 6.02 -1.81 -4.61
CA HIS A 83 5.76 -0.86 -3.54
C HIS A 83 5.32 -1.57 -2.26
N ALA A 84 4.27 -2.38 -2.30
CA ALA A 84 3.72 -3.09 -1.13
C ALA A 84 4.78 -3.95 -0.43
N ILE A 85 5.58 -4.72 -1.19
CA ILE A 85 6.67 -5.52 -0.63
C ILE A 85 7.72 -4.61 0.03
N THR A 86 8.14 -3.55 -0.65
CA THR A 86 9.17 -2.63 -0.16
C THR A 86 8.73 -1.96 1.13
N VAL A 87 7.53 -1.35 1.17
CA VAL A 87 7.07 -0.62 2.35
C VAL A 87 6.78 -1.53 3.54
N VAL A 88 6.30 -2.76 3.31
CA VAL A 88 6.12 -3.75 4.39
C VAL A 88 7.48 -4.12 4.99
N LEU A 89 8.48 -4.43 4.15
CA LEU A 89 9.82 -4.77 4.64
C LEU A 89 10.47 -3.61 5.39
N LEU A 90 10.30 -2.38 4.91
CA LEU A 90 10.81 -1.18 5.57
C LEU A 90 10.04 -0.82 6.85
N ALA A 91 8.77 -1.21 6.97
CA ALA A 91 7.97 -0.94 8.16
C ALA A 91 8.31 -1.86 9.35
N ILE A 92 8.73 -3.10 9.09
CA ILE A 92 9.00 -4.09 10.16
C ILE A 92 10.02 -3.58 11.20
N PRO A 93 11.20 -3.05 10.83
CA PRO A 93 12.19 -2.57 11.81
C PRO A 93 11.69 -1.44 12.71
N ILE A 94 10.68 -0.68 12.27
CA ILE A 94 10.17 0.50 12.97
C ILE A 94 9.46 0.10 14.26
N PHE A 95 8.80 -1.07 14.28
CA PHE A 95 8.16 -1.60 15.48
C PHE A 95 9.14 -1.98 16.61
N PHE A 96 10.43 -2.14 16.30
CA PHE A 96 11.46 -2.54 17.27
C PHE A 96 12.34 -1.37 17.72
N LYS A 97 12.06 -0.15 17.28
CA LYS A 97 12.79 1.05 17.69
C LYS A 97 12.39 1.45 19.10
N GLN A 98 13.36 1.44 20.02
CA GLN A 98 13.13 1.76 21.44
C GLN A 98 12.56 3.17 21.62
N GLU A 99 13.05 4.16 20.86
CA GLU A 99 12.54 5.53 20.90
C GLU A 99 11.02 5.60 20.62
N LEU A 100 10.56 4.79 19.66
CA LEU A 100 9.15 4.75 19.26
C LEU A 100 8.29 3.85 20.18
N LEU A 101 8.92 2.88 20.86
CA LEU A 101 8.25 2.06 21.86
C LEU A 101 8.03 2.83 23.17
N ASN A 102 9.01 3.66 23.55
CA ASN A 102 8.95 4.53 24.72
C ASN A 102 7.95 5.68 24.53
N ASP A 103 7.94 6.31 23.36
CA ASP A 103 6.96 7.32 22.98
C ASP A 103 6.36 7.03 21.60
N LYS A 104 5.14 6.48 21.58
CA LYS A 104 4.44 6.10 20.35
C LYS A 104 3.84 7.28 19.59
N LEU A 105 3.63 8.42 20.25
CA LEU A 105 2.96 9.58 19.67
C LEU A 105 3.96 10.59 19.10
N TYR A 106 4.97 10.95 19.90
CA TYR A 106 5.93 12.01 19.57
C TYR A 106 7.36 11.49 19.45
N GLY A 107 7.59 10.20 19.69
CA GLY A 107 8.87 9.57 19.44
C GLY A 107 9.32 9.77 18.00
N PHE A 108 10.62 10.03 17.85
CA PHE A 108 11.24 10.33 16.57
C PHE A 108 12.41 9.39 16.31
N ASP A 109 12.36 8.70 15.18
CA ASP A 109 13.48 7.93 14.65
C ASP A 109 13.73 8.36 13.20
N ASN A 110 15.01 8.60 12.89
CA ASN A 110 15.42 9.06 11.56
C ASN A 110 15.01 8.05 10.48
N TYR A 111 15.20 6.75 10.72
CA TYR A 111 14.87 5.71 9.74
C TYR A 111 13.37 5.68 9.46
N ALA A 112 12.54 5.76 10.51
CA ALA A 112 11.10 5.89 10.36
C ALA A 112 10.71 7.11 9.51
N SER A 113 11.31 8.27 9.76
CA SER A 113 11.09 9.47 8.93
C SER A 113 11.43 9.27 7.45
N TRP A 114 12.52 8.57 7.14
CA TRP A 114 12.88 8.24 5.75
C TRP A 114 11.86 7.32 5.08
N VAL A 115 11.28 6.37 5.82
CA VAL A 115 10.28 5.44 5.29
C VAL A 115 8.94 6.13 5.01
N TYR A 116 8.49 7.03 5.89
CA TYR A 116 7.19 7.69 5.75
C TYR A 116 7.22 9.00 4.96
N ALA A 117 8.37 9.67 4.90
CA ALA A 117 8.46 11.11 4.54
C ALA A 117 7.49 12.00 5.36
N ILE A 118 7.11 11.55 6.57
CA ILE A 118 6.18 12.24 7.47
C ILE A 118 6.94 13.08 8.50
N LYS A 119 6.28 14.16 8.92
CA LYS A 119 6.56 14.98 10.11
C LYS A 119 6.96 14.11 11.33
N PRO A 120 7.73 14.63 12.31
CA PRO A 120 8.15 13.92 13.53
C PRO A 120 7.07 13.37 14.48
N SER A 121 5.82 13.20 14.07
CA SER A 121 4.72 12.73 14.91
C SER A 121 4.02 11.52 14.30
N LEU A 122 3.56 10.60 15.15
CA LEU A 122 2.80 9.39 14.80
C LEU A 122 3.59 8.35 13.99
N GLN A 123 4.92 8.34 14.09
CA GLN A 123 5.76 7.41 13.31
C GLN A 123 5.44 5.93 13.60
N TYR A 124 5.25 5.59 14.88
CA TYR A 124 4.87 4.23 15.30
C TYR A 124 3.49 3.82 14.75
N TYR A 125 2.50 4.70 14.89
CA TYR A 125 1.15 4.45 14.37
C TYR A 125 1.10 4.44 12.84
N GLY A 126 1.92 5.25 12.17
CA GLY A 126 2.10 5.24 10.72
C GLY A 126 2.59 3.89 10.21
N ALA A 127 3.57 3.27 10.90
CA ALA A 127 4.03 1.91 10.61
C ALA A 127 2.90 0.90 10.60
N SER A 128 1.98 1.06 11.55
CA SER A 128 0.85 0.16 11.74
C SER A 128 -0.11 0.19 10.57
N PHE A 129 -0.34 1.36 9.97
CA PHE A 129 -1.18 1.49 8.79
C PHE A 129 -0.48 1.01 7.51
N ILE A 130 0.85 1.13 7.40
CA ILE A 130 1.60 0.55 6.27
C ILE A 130 1.46 -0.98 6.21
N MET A 131 1.33 -1.66 7.35
CA MET A 131 1.12 -3.10 7.38
C MET A 131 -0.15 -3.55 6.63
N PHE A 132 -1.06 -2.63 6.29
CA PHE A 132 -2.23 -2.95 5.46
C PHE A 132 -1.85 -3.38 4.04
N GLU A 133 -0.65 -3.03 3.57
CA GLU A 133 -0.12 -3.39 2.26
C GLU A 133 0.24 -4.87 2.14
N VAL A 134 0.40 -5.61 3.26
CA VAL A 134 0.61 -7.07 3.24
C VAL A 134 -0.51 -7.76 2.45
N SER A 135 -1.75 -7.34 2.65
CA SER A 135 -2.90 -7.92 1.93
C SER A 135 -2.94 -7.54 0.45
N THR A 136 -2.36 -6.39 0.07
CA THR A 136 -2.28 -5.92 -1.33
C THR A 136 -1.46 -6.88 -2.19
N ILE A 137 -0.41 -7.48 -1.61
CA ILE A 137 0.44 -8.49 -2.27
C ILE A 137 -0.41 -9.64 -2.83
N PHE A 138 -1.31 -10.19 -2.02
CA PHE A 138 -2.18 -11.30 -2.42
C PHE A 138 -3.36 -10.84 -3.29
N LEU A 139 -3.79 -9.59 -3.16
CA LEU A 139 -4.85 -9.00 -3.98
C LEU A 139 -4.40 -8.87 -5.45
N ASN A 140 -3.17 -8.36 -5.68
CA ASN A 140 -2.59 -8.26 -7.02
C ASN A 140 -2.40 -9.64 -7.64
N ASN A 141 -1.89 -10.61 -6.88
CA ASN A 141 -1.76 -12.00 -7.33
C ASN A 141 -3.09 -12.59 -7.79
N SER A 142 -4.18 -12.37 -7.02
CA SER A 142 -5.54 -12.80 -7.40
C SER A 142 -5.94 -12.28 -8.78
N TRP A 143 -5.67 -10.99 -9.04
CA TRP A 143 -6.00 -10.37 -10.32
C TRP A 143 -5.16 -10.92 -11.47
N TRP A 144 -3.85 -11.12 -11.27
CA TRP A 144 -2.99 -11.70 -12.31
C TRP A 144 -3.41 -13.12 -12.69
N MET A 145 -3.76 -13.95 -11.70
CA MET A 145 -4.27 -15.30 -11.97
C MET A 145 -5.56 -15.27 -12.79
N ASP A 146 -6.47 -14.32 -12.54
CA ASP A 146 -7.68 -14.14 -13.35
C ASP A 146 -7.33 -13.81 -14.81
N LYS A 147 -6.30 -12.99 -15.05
CA LYS A 147 -5.88 -12.59 -16.41
C LYS A 147 -5.06 -13.64 -17.15
N LEU A 148 -4.37 -14.53 -16.43
CA LEU A 148 -3.61 -15.63 -17.01
C LEU A 148 -4.47 -16.87 -17.33
N GLY A 149 -5.79 -16.78 -17.11
CA GLY A 149 -6.73 -17.88 -17.33
C GLY A 149 -6.61 -18.98 -16.27
N MET A 150 -6.12 -18.64 -15.06
CA MET A 150 -5.94 -19.59 -13.95
C MET A 150 -7.13 -19.60 -12.98
N THR A 151 -8.28 -19.06 -13.42
CA THR A 151 -9.49 -18.96 -12.61
C THR A 151 -9.98 -20.34 -12.19
N GLY A 152 -10.21 -20.54 -10.89
CA GLY A 152 -10.65 -21.82 -10.33
C GLY A 152 -9.53 -22.82 -10.03
N SER A 153 -8.27 -22.48 -10.33
CA SER A 153 -7.12 -23.35 -10.02
C SER A 153 -6.86 -23.49 -8.52
N ARG A 154 -6.16 -24.57 -8.11
CA ARG A 154 -5.70 -24.77 -6.72
C ARG A 154 -4.77 -23.64 -6.26
N LEU A 155 -3.94 -23.09 -7.15
CA LEU A 155 -3.07 -21.96 -6.83
C LEU A 155 -3.89 -20.71 -6.47
N GLN A 156 -4.96 -20.45 -7.23
CA GLN A 156 -5.86 -19.35 -6.92
C GLN A 156 -6.59 -19.53 -5.60
N LEU A 157 -6.95 -20.77 -5.24
CA LEU A 157 -7.52 -21.07 -3.93
C LEU A 157 -6.54 -20.80 -2.78
N TYR A 158 -5.28 -21.26 -2.89
CA TYR A 158 -4.27 -21.00 -1.86
C TYR A 158 -4.00 -19.50 -1.70
N ASN A 159 -3.88 -18.77 -2.80
CA ASN A 159 -3.73 -17.32 -2.74
C ASN A 159 -4.97 -16.63 -2.16
N ALA A 160 -6.19 -17.11 -2.44
CA ALA A 160 -7.42 -16.58 -1.86
C ALA A 160 -7.47 -16.79 -0.33
N ILE A 161 -7.04 -17.95 0.16
CA ILE A 161 -6.92 -18.22 1.60
C ILE A 161 -5.89 -17.27 2.22
N ALA A 162 -4.71 -17.11 1.60
CA ALA A 162 -3.69 -16.18 2.07
C ALA A 162 -4.19 -14.72 2.07
N LEU A 163 -4.88 -14.29 1.01
CA LEU A 163 -5.51 -12.97 0.91
C LEU A 163 -6.51 -12.74 2.04
N LEU A 164 -7.47 -13.64 2.24
CA LEU A 164 -8.48 -13.48 3.28
C LEU A 164 -7.87 -13.48 4.69
N SER A 165 -6.92 -14.38 4.94
CA SER A 165 -6.25 -14.49 6.23
C SER A 165 -5.44 -13.24 6.55
N THR A 166 -4.59 -12.79 5.61
CA THR A 166 -3.79 -11.58 5.81
C THR A 166 -4.66 -10.34 5.93
N TYR A 167 -5.67 -10.19 5.08
CA TYR A 167 -6.61 -9.05 5.13
C TYR A 167 -7.34 -8.98 6.48
N PHE A 168 -7.84 -10.12 6.97
CA PHE A 168 -8.49 -10.19 8.28
C PHE A 168 -7.54 -9.76 9.41
N VAL A 169 -6.34 -10.35 9.46
CA VAL A 169 -5.38 -10.06 10.53
C VAL A 169 -4.93 -8.60 10.49
N VAL A 170 -4.43 -8.12 9.35
CA VAL A 170 -3.82 -6.78 9.29
C VAL A 170 -4.85 -5.65 9.29
N ARG A 171 -6.01 -5.83 8.63
CA ARG A 171 -6.98 -4.73 8.45
C ARG A 171 -8.22 -4.80 9.35
N LEU A 172 -8.64 -5.98 9.80
CA LEU A 172 -9.85 -6.12 10.64
C LEU A 172 -9.52 -6.33 12.12
N VAL A 173 -8.32 -6.84 12.44
CA VAL A 173 -7.88 -7.03 13.83
C VAL A 173 -6.85 -5.97 14.21
N PHE A 174 -5.69 -5.99 13.56
CA PHE A 174 -4.57 -5.10 13.90
C PHE A 174 -4.90 -3.63 13.62
N GLY A 175 -5.49 -3.32 12.47
CA GLY A 175 -5.88 -1.96 12.10
C GLY A 175 -6.80 -1.25 13.12
N PRO A 176 -7.96 -1.83 13.47
CA PRO A 176 -8.85 -1.26 14.47
C PRO A 176 -8.22 -1.19 15.86
N TYR A 177 -7.44 -2.20 16.26
CA TYR A 177 -6.70 -2.18 17.52
C TYR A 177 -5.72 -1.00 17.59
N MET A 178 -4.89 -0.81 16.56
CA MET A 178 -3.93 0.30 16.53
C MET A 178 -4.62 1.67 16.42
N SER A 179 -5.76 1.72 15.72
CA SER A 179 -6.59 2.92 15.66
C SER A 179 -7.16 3.31 17.02
N TYR A 180 -7.67 2.32 17.78
CA TYR A 180 -8.16 2.56 19.13
C TYR A 180 -7.06 3.12 20.03
N ARG A 181 -5.87 2.48 20.03
CA ARG A 181 -4.72 2.93 20.80
C ARG A 181 -4.25 4.33 20.43
N LEU A 182 -4.21 4.66 19.14
CA LEU A 182 -3.86 6.00 18.68
C LEU A 182 -4.77 7.07 19.30
N PHE A 183 -6.09 6.87 19.23
CA PHE A 183 -7.03 7.85 19.76
C PHE A 183 -7.10 7.87 21.29
N GLU A 184 -6.81 6.75 21.95
CA GLU A 184 -6.67 6.68 23.40
C GLU A 184 -5.43 7.46 23.86
N ASP A 185 -4.27 7.22 23.26
CA ASP A 185 -3.02 7.92 23.59
C ASP A 185 -3.16 9.43 23.33
N LEU A 186 -3.76 9.82 22.20
CA LEU A 186 -4.03 11.24 21.87
C LEU A 186 -4.99 11.90 22.87
N LYS A 187 -5.93 11.15 23.45
CA LYS A 187 -6.84 11.66 24.48
C LYS A 187 -6.13 11.79 25.83
N ALA A 188 -5.24 10.86 26.16
CA ALA A 188 -4.53 10.84 27.44
C ALA A 188 -3.42 11.90 27.53
N HIS A 189 -2.65 12.10 26.46
CA HIS A 189 -1.49 13.01 26.45
C HIS A 189 -1.82 14.38 25.86
N GLY A 190 -3.03 14.56 25.34
CA GLY A 190 -3.42 15.75 24.58
C GLY A 190 -2.78 15.77 23.19
N THR A 191 -3.21 16.73 22.37
CA THR A 191 -2.60 16.97 21.06
C THR A 191 -2.46 18.45 20.77
N ASN A 192 -1.32 18.84 20.22
CA ASN A 192 -1.08 20.20 19.72
C ASN A 192 -1.67 20.42 18.30
N THR A 193 -2.38 19.43 17.75
CA THR A 193 -3.06 19.57 16.45
C THR A 193 -4.39 20.31 16.60
N SER A 194 -4.75 21.12 15.60
CA SER A 194 -6.04 21.80 15.60
C SER A 194 -7.20 20.80 15.72
N VAL A 195 -8.28 21.23 16.39
CA VAL A 195 -9.47 20.40 16.61
C VAL A 195 -10.05 19.88 15.29
N ALA A 196 -10.04 20.71 14.24
CA ALA A 196 -10.48 20.32 12.91
C ALA A 196 -9.64 19.16 12.34
N VAL A 197 -8.31 19.23 12.45
CA VAL A 197 -7.41 18.17 11.97
C VAL A 197 -7.61 16.88 12.75
N TYR A 198 -7.76 16.97 14.08
CA TYR A 198 -8.04 15.79 14.92
C TYR A 198 -9.31 15.05 14.48
N TYR A 199 -10.43 15.77 14.33
CA TYR A 199 -11.69 15.14 13.92
C TYR A 199 -11.66 14.67 12.46
N PHE A 200 -10.96 15.38 11.57
CA PHE A 200 -10.75 14.93 10.19
C PHE A 200 -10.04 13.58 10.15
N TYR A 201 -8.90 13.44 10.85
CA TYR A 201 -8.16 12.16 10.92
C TYR A 201 -9.01 11.06 11.55
N ARG A 202 -9.79 11.39 12.59
CA ARG A 202 -10.69 10.44 13.24
C ARG A 202 -11.76 9.92 12.28
N ILE A 203 -12.44 10.80 11.57
CA ILE A 203 -13.46 10.41 10.58
C ILE A 203 -12.84 9.59 9.45
N ALA A 204 -11.72 10.06 8.88
CA ALA A 204 -11.02 9.35 7.81
C ALA A 204 -10.62 7.93 8.24
N ASN A 205 -10.11 7.78 9.46
CA ASN A 205 -9.72 6.48 9.99
C ASN A 205 -10.92 5.53 10.17
N HIS A 206 -12.04 6.01 10.73
CA HIS A 206 -13.25 5.20 10.85
C HIS A 206 -13.81 4.81 9.48
N SER A 207 -13.77 5.71 8.50
CA SER A 207 -14.17 5.43 7.12
C SER A 207 -13.31 4.32 6.50
N ILE A 208 -12.00 4.33 6.70
CA ILE A 208 -11.08 3.28 6.21
C ILE A 208 -11.40 1.92 6.86
N ILE A 209 -11.70 1.91 8.16
CA ILE A 209 -12.08 0.70 8.88
C ILE A 209 -13.39 0.12 8.31
N LEU A 210 -14.45 0.94 8.21
CA LEU A 210 -15.73 0.51 7.65
C LEU A 210 -15.60 0.00 6.22
N LEU A 211 -14.84 0.71 5.40
CA LEU A 211 -14.54 0.30 4.03
C LEU A 211 -13.81 -1.04 4.01
N SER A 212 -12.92 -1.31 4.97
CA SER A 212 -12.20 -2.59 5.08
C SER A 212 -13.14 -3.75 5.42
N TYR A 213 -14.10 -3.56 6.32
CA TYR A 213 -15.14 -4.56 6.58
C TYR A 213 -15.98 -4.85 5.34
N TYR A 214 -16.37 -3.80 4.61
CA TYR A 214 -17.13 -3.94 3.37
C TYR A 214 -16.35 -4.71 2.29
N TRP A 215 -15.08 -4.37 2.08
CA TRP A 215 -14.22 -5.10 1.15
C TRP A 215 -14.02 -6.56 1.55
N PHE A 216 -13.86 -6.85 2.84
CA PHE A 216 -13.77 -8.22 3.34
C PHE A 216 -15.00 -9.04 2.98
N TYR A 217 -16.20 -8.48 3.19
CA TYR A 217 -17.45 -9.11 2.74
C TYR A 217 -17.45 -9.38 1.23
N LEU A 218 -17.05 -8.40 0.41
CA LEU A 218 -16.98 -8.57 -1.04
C LEU A 218 -15.98 -9.65 -1.47
N MET A 219 -14.81 -9.71 -0.84
CA MET A 219 -13.79 -10.73 -1.14
C MET A 219 -14.30 -12.13 -0.81
N VAL A 220 -14.91 -12.32 0.36
CA VAL A 220 -15.51 -13.61 0.75
C VAL A 220 -16.61 -14.00 -0.25
N SER A 221 -17.48 -13.07 -0.61
CA SER A 221 -18.53 -13.30 -1.62
C SER A 221 -17.96 -13.70 -2.98
N ALA A 222 -16.90 -13.02 -3.43
CA ALA A 222 -16.23 -13.32 -4.69
C ALA A 222 -15.58 -14.71 -4.68
N VAL A 223 -14.89 -15.09 -3.60
CA VAL A 223 -14.28 -16.42 -3.46
C VAL A 223 -15.36 -17.51 -3.44
N ARG A 224 -16.43 -17.33 -2.67
CA ARG A 224 -17.55 -18.29 -2.62
C ARG A 224 -18.20 -18.50 -3.98
N LYS A 225 -18.38 -17.43 -4.76
CA LYS A 225 -18.93 -17.53 -6.11
C LYS A 225 -18.01 -18.27 -7.08
N ARG A 226 -16.69 -18.06 -6.98
CA ARG A 226 -15.69 -18.68 -7.88
C ARG A 226 -15.53 -20.19 -7.65
N PHE A 227 -15.67 -20.64 -6.41
CA PHE A 227 -15.47 -22.04 -6.02
C PHE A 227 -16.78 -22.73 -5.61
N ALA A 228 -17.94 -22.20 -6.02
CA ALA A 228 -19.21 -22.88 -5.82
C ALA A 228 -19.22 -24.20 -6.61
N PRO A 229 -19.69 -25.31 -6.01
CA PRO A 229 -19.85 -26.56 -6.75
C PRO A 229 -20.75 -26.34 -7.97
N SER A 230 -20.37 -26.90 -9.12
CA SER A 230 -21.24 -26.97 -10.31
C SER A 230 -22.61 -27.52 -9.88
N LYS A 231 -23.69 -26.79 -10.16
CA LYS A 231 -25.04 -27.34 -10.01
C LYS A 231 -25.13 -28.49 -10.99
N GLY A 232 -25.10 -29.72 -10.47
CA GLY A 232 -25.20 -30.94 -11.26
C GLY A 232 -26.35 -30.84 -12.25
N VAL A 233 -26.05 -31.22 -13.49
CA VAL A 233 -27.05 -31.61 -14.49
C VAL A 233 -28.01 -32.54 -13.76
N LYS A 234 -29.30 -32.17 -13.69
CA LYS A 234 -30.34 -33.07 -13.23
C LYS A 234 -30.24 -34.32 -14.10
N GLU A 235 -29.90 -35.45 -13.52
CA GLU A 235 -30.13 -36.75 -14.15
C GLU A 235 -31.62 -36.81 -14.49
N GLU A 236 -31.90 -36.68 -15.78
CA GLU A 236 -33.19 -36.97 -16.35
C GLU A 236 -33.37 -38.48 -16.16
N LYS A 237 -34.09 -38.86 -15.09
CA LYS A 237 -34.54 -40.23 -14.90
C LYS A 237 -35.43 -40.57 -16.08
N THR A 238 -34.86 -41.31 -17.03
CA THR A 238 -35.63 -42.07 -18.01
C THR A 238 -36.04 -43.37 -17.31
N GLU A 239 -37.28 -43.41 -16.85
CA GLU A 239 -38.05 -44.65 -16.62
C GLU A 239 -39.42 -44.48 -17.29
#